data_AF-A0A6J4LXM7-F1
#
_entry.id   AF-A0A6J4LXM7-F1
#
_cell.length_a   1.000
_cell.length_b   1.000
_cell.length_c   1.000
_cell.angle_alpha   90.00
_cell.angle_beta   90.00
_cell.angle_gamma   90.00
#
_symmetry.space_group_name_H-M   'P 1'
#
loop_
_entity.id
_entity.type
_entity.pdbx_description
1 polymer ?
#
loop_
_entity_poly.entity_id
_entity_poly.type
_entity_poly.pdbx_seq_one_letter_code
_entity_poly.pdbx_strand_id
1 'polypeptide(L)'
;MVTAVQNSVDRRHLGTATASVAFFRSMGGALGTALFGAILNTRLPHHLAEVVPASAQGRLGAASASANDVSAIDGLPEPVKTWVLTAFTRSMDDLFLVAVPFIAVALVVALTMQEKPLAGREAGPEPAAAEPASLPAVAP
;
A
#
# COMPACT_ATOMS: atom_id res chain seq x y z
N MET A 1 -1.62 2.37 -12.75
CA MET A 1 -3.08 2.60 -12.91
C MET A 1 -3.42 3.72 -13.89
N VAL A 2 -2.67 4.82 -13.94
CA VAL A 2 -3.02 5.95 -14.83
C VAL A 2 -3.06 5.56 -16.32
N THR A 3 -2.16 4.69 -16.77
CA THR A 3 -2.09 4.22 -18.17
C THR A 3 -3.18 3.21 -18.55
N ALA A 4 -3.60 2.34 -17.63
CA ALA A 4 -4.67 1.36 -17.88
C ALA A 4 -6.06 2.02 -17.94
N VAL A 5 -6.31 3.03 -17.09
CA VAL A 5 -7.58 3.78 -17.04
C VAL A 5 -7.69 4.77 -18.20
N GLN A 6 -6.59 5.41 -18.59
CA GLN A 6 -6.58 6.34 -19.72
C GLN A 6 -6.91 5.70 -21.07
N ASN A 7 -6.89 4.37 -21.12
CA ASN A 7 -6.84 3.60 -22.35
C ASN A 7 -8.10 2.75 -22.62
N SER A 8 -8.97 2.60 -21.62
CA SER A 8 -10.21 1.83 -21.69
C SER A 8 -11.48 2.70 -21.74
N VAL A 9 -11.35 4.03 -21.79
CA VAL A 9 -12.50 4.94 -21.61
C VAL A 9 -12.44 6.12 -22.58
N ASP A 10 -13.57 6.38 -23.25
CA ASP A 10 -13.80 7.56 -24.09
C ASP A 10 -13.55 8.86 -23.28
N ARG A 11 -12.94 9.89 -23.88
CA ARG A 11 -12.39 11.08 -23.18
C ARG A 11 -13.40 11.80 -22.26
N ARG A 12 -14.70 11.60 -22.51
CA ARG A 12 -15.84 12.17 -21.77
C ARG A 12 -16.06 11.56 -20.37
N HIS A 13 -15.54 10.37 -20.06
CA HIS A 13 -15.75 9.70 -18.76
C HIS A 13 -14.45 9.46 -17.97
N LEU A 14 -13.30 9.94 -18.46
CA LEU A 14 -12.00 9.82 -17.80
C LEU A 14 -11.97 10.48 -16.41
N GLY A 15 -12.69 11.58 -16.22
CA GLY A 15 -12.79 12.27 -14.93
C GLY A 15 -13.46 11.40 -13.86
N THR A 16 -14.59 10.78 -14.19
CA THR A 16 -15.35 9.91 -13.28
C THR A 16 -14.62 8.60 -13.00
N ALA A 17 -13.98 7.99 -14.01
CA ALA A 17 -13.19 6.77 -13.85
C ALA A 17 -11.97 7.01 -12.94
N THR A 18 -11.25 8.11 -13.16
CA THR A 18 -10.09 8.48 -12.33
C THR A 18 -10.50 8.84 -10.90
N ALA A 19 -11.58 9.59 -10.72
CA ALA A 19 -12.11 9.94 -9.41
C ALA A 19 -12.55 8.70 -8.61
N SER A 20 -13.20 7.73 -9.27
CA SER A 20 -13.60 6.46 -8.64
C SER A 20 -12.38 5.67 -8.16
N VAL A 21 -11.33 5.57 -8.99
CA VAL A 21 -10.07 4.92 -8.59
C VAL A 21 -9.40 5.63 -7.42
N ALA A 22 -9.36 6.97 -7.44
CA ALA A 22 -8.80 7.76 -6.36
C ALA A 22 -9.59 7.60 -5.05
N PHE A 23 -10.92 7.56 -5.14
CA PHE A 23 -11.82 7.34 -4.02
C PHE A 23 -11.62 5.97 -3.36
N PHE A 24 -11.64 4.88 -4.15
CA PHE A 24 -11.39 3.53 -3.62
C PHE A 24 -10.00 3.39 -3.02
N ARG A 25 -8.99 4.04 -3.61
CA ARG A 25 -7.63 4.07 -3.04
C ARG A 25 -7.61 4.78 -1.69
N SER A 26 -8.24 5.94 -1.58
CA SER A 26 -8.31 6.69 -0.33
C SER A 26 -9.04 5.90 0.76
N MET A 27 -10.18 5.31 0.40
CA MET A 27 -10.97 4.47 1.31
C MET A 27 -10.20 3.22 1.76
N GLY A 28 -9.56 2.51 0.81
CA GLY A 28 -8.74 1.35 1.12
C GLY A 28 -7.53 1.70 2.00
N GLY A 29 -6.92 2.86 1.78
CA GLY A 29 -5.85 3.38 2.64
C GLY A 29 -6.32 3.61 4.07
N ALA A 30 -7.44 4.31 4.27
CA ALA A 30 -7.97 4.60 5.60
C ALA A 30 -8.49 3.35 6.33
N LEU A 31 -9.20 2.46 5.63
CA LEU A 31 -9.67 1.20 6.21
C LEU A 31 -8.50 0.26 6.54
N GLY A 32 -7.50 0.21 5.67
CA GLY A 32 -6.29 -0.58 5.88
C GLY A 32 -5.53 -0.12 7.12
N THR A 33 -5.24 1.19 7.24
CA THR A 33 -4.53 1.71 8.41
C THR A 33 -5.30 1.51 9.71
N ALA A 34 -6.63 1.69 9.70
CA ALA A 34 -7.47 1.46 10.87
C ALA A 34 -7.49 -0.02 11.30
N LEU A 35 -7.65 -0.95 10.34
CA LEU A 35 -7.67 -2.39 10.61
C LEU A 35 -6.31 -2.86 11.15
N PHE A 36 -5.22 -2.50 10.47
CA PHE A 36 -3.87 -2.87 10.89
C PHE A 36 -3.50 -2.25 12.25
N GLY A 37 -3.90 -1.00 12.51
CA GLY A 37 -3.75 -0.38 13.82
C GLY A 37 -4.52 -1.11 14.93
N ALA A 38 -5.76 -1.54 14.66
CA ALA A 38 -6.56 -2.32 15.60
C ALA A 38 -5.92 -3.69 15.90
N ILE A 39 -5.36 -4.35 14.89
CA ILE A 39 -4.61 -5.61 15.06
C ILE A 39 -3.39 -5.39 15.96
N LEU A 40 -2.59 -4.36 15.68
CA LEU A 40 -1.42 -4.04 16.50
C LEU A 40 -1.81 -3.78 17.96
N ASN A 41 -2.84 -2.97 18.17
CA ASN A 41 -3.33 -2.62 19.50
C ASN A 41 -3.89 -3.83 20.27
N THR A 42 -4.31 -4.88 19.57
CA THR A 42 -4.76 -6.13 20.18
C THR A 42 -3.61 -7.12 20.43
N ARG A 43 -2.65 -7.21 19.50
CA ARG A 43 -1.54 -8.17 19.56
C ARG A 43 -0.43 -7.73 20.51
N LEU A 44 -0.14 -6.43 20.58
CA LEU A 44 0.90 -5.88 21.44
C LEU A 44 0.71 -6.19 22.93
N PRO A 45 -0.46 -5.95 23.56
CA PRO A 45 -0.67 -6.30 24.95
C PRO A 45 -0.65 -7.82 25.18
N HIS A 46 -1.05 -8.62 24.19
CA HIS A 46 -0.98 -10.08 24.26
C HIS A 46 0.47 -10.58 24.34
N HIS A 47 1.33 -10.14 23.40
CA HIS A 47 2.75 -10.49 23.39
C HIS A 47 3.51 -9.91 24.59
N LEU A 48 3.12 -8.72 25.07
CA LEU A 48 3.66 -8.14 26.30
C LEU A 48 3.37 -9.03 27.52
N ALA A 49 2.16 -9.59 27.63
CA ALA A 49 1.80 -10.48 28.72
C ALA A 49 2.60 -11.79 28.70
N GLU A 50 3.03 -12.27 27.52
CA GLU A 50 3.87 -13.47 27.38
C GLU A 50 5.34 -13.22 27.73
N VAL A 51 5.88 -12.06 27.37
CA VAL A 51 7.30 -11.74 27.53
C VAL A 51 7.62 -11.24 28.94
N VAL A 52 6.64 -10.62 29.63
CA VAL A 52 6.85 -10.04 30.96
C VAL A 52 6.66 -11.08 32.07
N PRO A 53 7.62 -11.21 33.01
CA PRO A 53 7.47 -12.09 34.17
C PRO A 53 6.26 -11.73 35.03
N ALA A 54 5.58 -12.72 35.62
CA ALA A 54 4.42 -12.51 36.48
C ALA A 54 4.68 -11.51 37.64
N SER A 55 5.90 -11.48 38.18
CA SER A 55 6.35 -10.54 39.22
C SER A 55 6.46 -9.08 38.75
N ALA A 56 6.41 -8.82 37.44
CA ALA A 56 6.52 -7.50 36.84
C ALA A 56 5.23 -7.05 36.12
N GLN A 57 4.15 -7.85 36.15
CA GLN A 57 2.87 -7.51 35.53
C GLN A 57 2.22 -6.24 36.09
N GLY A 58 2.47 -5.87 37.36
CA GLY A 58 2.02 -4.60 37.92
C GLY A 58 2.66 -3.36 37.27
N ARG A 59 3.81 -3.51 36.60
CA ARG A 59 4.53 -2.42 35.90
C ARG A 59 4.09 -2.28 34.43
N LEU A 60 3.29 -3.21 33.91
CA LEU A 60 2.82 -3.23 32.52
C LEU A 60 1.69 -2.22 32.24
N GLY A 61 0.89 -1.85 33.24
CA GLY A 61 -0.24 -0.94 33.04
C GLY A 61 0.17 0.41 32.45
N ALA A 62 1.32 0.94 32.89
CA ALA A 62 1.93 2.13 32.30
C ALA A 62 2.55 1.84 30.92
N ALA A 63 3.29 0.74 30.77
CA ALA A 63 3.96 0.37 29.52
C ALA A 63 2.99 0.10 28.36
N SER A 64 1.81 -0.49 28.62
CA SER A 64 0.79 -0.75 27.60
C SER A 64 0.09 0.52 27.12
N ALA A 65 -0.06 1.53 27.98
CA ALA A 65 -0.54 2.84 27.59
C ALA A 65 0.53 3.62 26.80
N SER A 66 1.79 3.52 27.23
CA SER A 66 2.96 4.10 26.55
C SER A 66 3.34 3.39 25.25
N ALA A 67 2.86 2.17 25.01
CA ALA A 67 3.19 1.40 23.82
C ALA A 67 2.68 2.02 22.51
N ASN A 68 1.67 2.90 22.61
CA ASN A 68 1.17 3.70 21.49
C ASN A 68 1.97 5.01 21.27
N ASP A 69 2.94 5.33 22.13
CA ASP A 69 3.77 6.54 22.05
C ASP A 69 5.27 6.20 22.16
N VAL A 70 5.96 6.29 21.02
CA VAL A 70 7.40 5.98 20.90
C VAL A 70 8.25 6.84 21.84
N SER A 71 7.84 8.09 22.13
CA SER A 71 8.58 8.99 23.03
C SER A 71 8.41 8.59 24.49
N ALA A 72 7.26 8.02 24.84
CA ALA A 72 7.01 7.48 26.16
C ALA A 72 7.84 6.21 26.41
N ILE A 73 8.17 5.45 25.36
CA ILE A 73 8.99 4.22 25.44
C ILE A 73 10.45 4.51 25.81
N ASP A 74 11.01 5.64 25.36
CA ASP A 74 12.43 5.94 25.58
C ASP A 74 12.75 6.34 27.03
N GLY A 75 11.73 6.77 27.79
CA GLY A 75 11.85 7.07 29.22
C GLY A 75 11.71 5.84 30.14
N LEU A 76 11.48 4.63 29.62
CA LEU A 76 11.31 3.45 30.47
C LEU A 76 12.65 2.89 30.98
N PRO A 77 12.71 2.41 32.24
CA PRO A 77 13.87 1.70 32.77
C PRO A 77 14.20 0.44 31.96
N GLU A 78 15.49 0.19 31.72
CA GLU A 78 16.01 -1.09 31.21
C GLU A 78 15.78 -2.16 32.30
N PRO A 79 14.64 -2.89 32.26
CA PRO A 79 14.40 -4.02 31.37
C PRO A 79 13.06 -3.98 30.59
N VAL A 80 12.22 -2.98 30.87
CA VAL A 80 10.86 -2.90 30.29
C VAL A 80 10.93 -2.56 28.80
N LYS A 81 11.89 -1.72 28.42
CA LYS A 81 12.17 -1.36 27.02
C LYS A 81 12.44 -2.60 26.14
N THR A 82 13.20 -3.57 26.64
CA THR A 82 13.50 -4.83 25.95
C THR A 82 12.26 -5.70 25.78
N TRP A 83 11.40 -5.79 26.80
CA TRP A 83 10.15 -6.54 26.71
C TRP A 83 9.18 -5.91 25.70
N VAL A 84 9.05 -4.59 25.71
CA VAL A 84 8.23 -3.83 24.76
C VAL A 84 8.75 -4.01 23.33
N LEU A 85 10.05 -3.85 23.09
CA LEU A 85 10.63 -4.05 21.76
C LEU A 85 10.39 -5.48 21.25
N THR A 86 10.62 -6.47 22.10
CA THR A 86 10.41 -7.88 21.74
C THR A 86 8.94 -8.17 21.39
N ALA A 87 8.01 -7.69 22.21
CA ALA A 87 6.59 -7.83 21.97
C ALA A 87 6.11 -7.07 20.72
N PHE A 88 6.68 -5.88 20.47
CA PHE A 88 6.41 -5.09 19.28
C PHE A 88 6.86 -5.80 18.01
N THR A 89 8.10 -6.33 17.99
CA THR A 89 8.59 -7.12 16.85
C THR A 89 7.70 -8.32 16.56
N ARG A 90 7.30 -9.10 17.58
CA ARG A 90 6.37 -10.24 17.40
C ARG A 90 5.01 -9.80 16.87
N SER A 91 4.50 -8.66 17.34
CA SER A 91 3.23 -8.11 16.86
C SER A 91 3.31 -7.67 15.40
N MET A 92 4.46 -7.14 14.97
CA MET A 92 4.72 -6.77 13.58
C MET A 92 4.80 -8.00 12.68
N ASP A 93 5.42 -9.09 13.13
CA ASP A 93 5.45 -10.36 12.39
C ASP A 93 4.03 -10.91 12.15
N ASP A 94 3.18 -10.90 13.19
CA ASP A 94 1.76 -11.27 13.07
C ASP A 94 1.03 -10.37 12.05
N LEU A 95 1.33 -9.08 12.06
CA LEU A 95 0.76 -8.08 11.15
C LEU A 95 1.09 -8.39 9.69
N PHE A 96 2.35 -8.71 9.41
CA PHE A 96 2.78 -9.10 8.07
C PHE A 96 2.11 -10.40 7.62
N LEU A 97 2.01 -11.40 8.51
CA LEU A 97 1.32 -12.66 8.21
C LEU A 97 -0.16 -12.44 7.91
N VAL A 98 -0.84 -11.57 8.65
CA VAL A 98 -2.23 -11.20 8.37
C VAL A 98 -2.37 -10.43 7.06
N ALA A 99 -1.36 -9.64 6.65
CA ALA A 99 -1.40 -8.92 5.38
C ALA A 99 -1.31 -9.83 4.15
N VAL A 100 -0.63 -11.00 4.25
CA VAL A 100 -0.48 -11.97 3.14
C VAL A 100 -1.81 -12.35 2.48
N PRO A 101 -2.84 -12.84 3.19
CA PRO A 101 -4.11 -13.21 2.56
C PRO A 101 -4.83 -12.02 1.90
N PHE A 102 -4.74 -10.82 2.47
CA PHE A 102 -5.31 -9.61 1.85
C PHE A 102 -4.63 -9.28 0.52
N ILE A 103 -3.31 -9.37 0.47
CA ILE A 103 -2.53 -9.19 -0.77
C ILE A 103 -2.87 -10.29 -1.78
N ALA A 104 -2.99 -11.54 -1.33
CA ALA A 104 -3.38 -12.65 -2.20
C ALA A 104 -4.77 -12.44 -2.81
N VAL A 105 -5.76 -11.99 -2.04
CA VAL A 105 -7.09 -11.65 -2.56
C VAL A 105 -7.01 -10.49 -3.56
N ALA A 106 -6.26 -9.43 -3.24
CA ALA A 106 -6.07 -8.31 -4.16
C ALA A 106 -5.40 -8.75 -5.47
N LEU A 107 -4.44 -9.68 -5.40
CA LEU A 107 -3.79 -10.28 -6.55
C LEU A 107 -4.76 -11.11 -7.39
N VAL A 108 -5.58 -11.96 -6.76
CA VAL A 108 -6.61 -12.75 -7.46
C VAL A 108 -7.60 -11.83 -8.18
N VAL A 109 -8.09 -10.77 -7.51
CA VAL A 109 -8.96 -9.78 -8.13
C VAL A 109 -8.26 -9.09 -9.31
N ALA A 110 -7.00 -8.69 -9.14
CA ALA A 110 -6.22 -8.09 -10.22
C ALA A 110 -6.06 -9.02 -11.43
N LEU A 111 -5.87 -10.33 -11.20
CA LEU A 111 -5.80 -11.33 -12.27
C LEU A 111 -7.14 -11.55 -12.97
N THR A 112 -8.28 -11.37 -12.28
CA THR A 112 -9.61 -11.45 -12.91
C THR A 112 -9.99 -10.20 -13.71
N MET A 113 -9.21 -9.12 -13.59
CA MET A 113 -9.50 -7.88 -14.30
C MET A 113 -9.15 -8.04 -15.78
N GLN A 114 -10.18 -8.20 -16.62
CA GLN A 114 -10.03 -8.29 -18.06
C GLN A 114 -9.37 -7.02 -18.62
N GLU A 115 -8.18 -7.16 -19.19
CA GLU A 115 -7.54 -6.09 -19.95
C GLU A 115 -8.41 -5.76 -21.18
N LYS A 116 -9.09 -4.61 -21.16
CA LYS A 116 -9.69 -4.06 -22.37
C LYS A 116 -8.57 -3.43 -23.22
N PRO A 117 -8.46 -3.81 -24.51
CA PRO A 117 -7.38 -3.34 -25.37
C PRO A 117 -7.45 -1.83 -25.55
N LEU A 118 -6.29 -1.23 -25.82
CA LEU A 118 -6.14 0.20 -26.08
C LEU A 118 -7.12 0.65 -27.19
N ALA A 119 -8.13 1.46 -26.86
CA ALA A 119 -8.95 2.14 -27.85
C ALA A 119 -8.12 3.29 -28.47
N GLY A 120 -7.23 2.95 -29.40
CA GLY A 120 -6.33 3.91 -30.05
C GLY A 120 -5.38 3.32 -31.10
N ARG A 121 -5.36 2.00 -31.31
CA ARG A 121 -4.74 1.41 -32.49
C ARG A 121 -5.81 1.12 -33.55
N GLU A 122 -6.44 2.18 -34.05
CA GLU A 122 -6.85 2.15 -35.45
C GLU A 122 -5.55 2.00 -36.24
N ALA A 123 -5.49 0.97 -37.08
CA ALA A 123 -4.48 0.84 -38.10
C ALA A 123 -4.63 2.02 -39.08
N GLY A 124 -4.07 3.18 -38.72
CA GLY A 124 -3.86 4.29 -39.64
C GLY A 124 -2.76 3.90 -40.64
N PRO A 125 -2.89 4.26 -41.94
CA PRO A 125 -2.09 3.66 -43.01
C PRO A 125 -0.59 3.76 -42.76
N GLU A 126 0.09 2.66 -43.09
CA GLU A 126 1.54 2.49 -43.19
C GLU A 126 2.22 3.80 -43.63
N PRO A 127 3.27 4.28 -42.95
CA PRO A 127 3.98 5.49 -43.37
C PRO A 127 4.55 5.22 -44.76
N ALA A 128 3.90 5.82 -45.77
CA ALA A 128 4.36 5.80 -47.13
C ALA A 128 5.84 6.16 -47.15
N ALA A 129 6.61 5.30 -47.83
CA ALA A 129 8.04 5.37 -47.99
C ALA A 129 8.53 6.81 -48.13
N ALA A 130 9.61 7.13 -47.40
CA ALA A 130 10.34 8.36 -47.51
C ALA A 130 10.58 8.72 -48.99
N GLU A 131 9.83 9.70 -49.48
CA GLU A 131 10.11 10.35 -50.75
C GLU A 131 11.31 11.28 -50.50
N PRO A 132 12.50 11.01 -51.09
CA PRO A 132 13.69 11.80 -50.80
C PRO A 132 13.48 13.22 -51.31
N ALA A 133 13.54 14.18 -50.39
CA ALA A 133 13.48 15.60 -50.66
C ALA A 133 14.48 15.97 -51.78
N SER A 134 13.95 16.33 -52.94
CA SER A 134 14.71 16.96 -54.01
C SER A 134 15.19 18.33 -53.52
N LEU A 135 16.48 18.42 -53.18
CA LEU A 135 17.16 19.67 -52.86
C LEU A 135 17.13 20.59 -54.09
N PRO A 136 16.71 21.86 -53.98
CA PRO A 136 16.86 22.79 -55.09
C PRO A 136 18.35 23.08 -55.32
N ALA A 137 18.79 22.87 -56.56
CA ALA A 137 20.13 23.18 -57.02
C ALA A 137 20.37 24.70 -56.93
N VAL A 138 21.31 25.11 -56.09
CA VAL A 138 21.93 26.44 -56.14
C VAL A 138 22.87 26.44 -57.35
N ALA A 139 22.50 27.18 -58.40
CA ALA A 139 23.35 27.46 -59.56
C ALA A 139 24.37 28.58 -59.22
N PRO A 140 25.53 28.64 -59.89
CA PRO A 140 26.67 29.48 -59.50
C PRO A 140 26.45 30.99 -59.70
#